data_AF-A0A2V1B0X3-F1
#
_entry.id   AF-A0A2V1B0X3-F1
#
_cell.length_a   1.000
_cell.length_b   1.000
_cell.length_c   1.000
_cell.angle_alpha   90.00
_cell.angle_beta   90.00
_cell.angle_gamma   90.00
#
_symmetry.space_group_name_H-M   'P 1'
#
loop_
_entity.id
_entity.type
_entity.pdbx_description
1 polymer ?
#
loop_
_entity_poly.entity_id
_entity_poly.type
_entity_poly.pdbx_seq_one_letter_code
_entity_poly.pdbx_strand_id
1 'polypeptide(L)'
;MSAPRRRTKEEINAKREERKEDEQNVKDLKFAIGGFFVLVAILTHYAWVMRQLIFFPDMSYTMKGVHFGLLGVTIVTSIWLFIKFVYRKVYADDIKELKRQKDETKKQEEEKKEE
;
A
#
# COMPACT_ATOMS: atom_id res chain seq x y z
N MET A 1 33.51 5.77 39.55
CA MET A 1 33.33 6.22 38.15
C MET A 1 33.36 4.99 37.25
N SER A 2 32.20 4.53 36.80
CA SER A 2 32.09 3.34 35.96
C SER A 2 32.46 3.70 34.51
N ALA A 3 33.48 3.06 33.97
CA ALA A 3 33.92 3.28 32.59
C ALA A 3 32.80 2.93 31.58
N PRO A 4 32.68 3.65 30.46
CA PRO A 4 31.68 3.34 29.44
C PRO A 4 31.98 1.96 28.83
N ARG A 5 31.05 1.01 28.99
CA ARG A 5 31.06 -0.28 28.28
C ARG A 5 31.15 0.00 26.78
N ARG A 6 32.26 -0.40 26.13
CA ARG A 6 32.33 -0.48 24.67
C ARG A 6 31.28 -1.49 24.23
N ARG A 7 30.19 -1.02 23.61
CA ARG A 7 29.24 -1.92 22.94
C ARG A 7 29.98 -2.71 21.87
N THR A 8 29.77 -4.02 21.86
CA THR A 8 30.32 -4.90 20.83
C THR A 8 29.68 -4.59 19.47
N LYS A 9 30.39 -4.88 18.38
CA LYS A 9 29.85 -4.70 17.02
C LYS A 9 28.53 -5.45 16.82
N GLU A 10 28.34 -6.57 17.52
CA GLU A 10 27.10 -7.35 17.57
C GLU A 10 25.94 -6.58 18.21
N GLU A 11 26.12 -5.92 19.36
CA GLU A 11 25.07 -5.08 19.97
C GLU A 11 24.66 -3.90 19.08
N ILE A 12 25.61 -3.35 18.31
CA ILE A 12 25.34 -2.25 17.38
C ILE A 12 24.56 -2.74 16.17
N ASN A 13 24.89 -3.94 15.65
CA ASN A 13 24.18 -4.55 14.53
C ASN A 13 22.77 -5.00 14.94
N ALA A 14 22.61 -5.65 16.10
CA ALA A 14 21.30 -6.06 16.61
C ALA A 14 20.33 -4.87 16.77
N LYS A 15 20.80 -3.75 17.37
CA LYS A 15 20.01 -2.51 17.44
C LYS A 15 19.71 -1.86 16.09
N ARG A 16 20.44 -2.22 15.04
CA ARG A 16 20.21 -1.73 13.69
C ARG A 16 19.19 -2.59 12.97
N GLU A 17 19.17 -3.89 13.24
CA GLU A 17 18.18 -4.84 12.73
C GLU A 17 16.81 -4.60 13.39
N GLU A 18 16.75 -4.47 14.72
CA GLU A 18 15.50 -4.15 15.43
C GLU A 18 14.83 -2.87 14.88
N ARG A 19 15.62 -1.81 14.62
CA ARG A 19 15.09 -0.57 14.05
C ARG A 19 14.53 -0.74 12.64
N LYS A 20 15.09 -1.64 11.83
CA LYS A 20 14.58 -1.92 10.48
C LYS A 20 13.27 -2.71 10.54
N GLU A 21 13.18 -3.67 11.46
CA GLU A 21 11.94 -4.42 11.70
C GLU A 21 10.82 -3.51 12.22
N ASP A 22 11.13 -2.60 13.15
CA ASP A 22 10.18 -1.62 13.66
C ASP A 22 9.68 -0.69 12.54
N GLU A 23 10.57 -0.20 11.67
CA GLU A 23 10.18 0.64 10.52
C GLU A 23 9.31 -0.11 9.51
N GLN A 24 9.58 -1.38 9.25
CA GLN A 24 8.75 -2.23 8.39
C GLN A 24 7.38 -2.49 9.03
N ASN A 25 7.33 -2.84 10.32
CA ASN A 25 6.07 -3.04 11.04
C ASN A 25 5.19 -1.78 11.02
N VAL A 26 5.77 -0.58 11.14
CA VAL A 26 5.01 0.67 11.05
C VAL A 26 4.46 0.91 9.63
N LYS A 27 5.22 0.55 8.59
CA LYS A 27 4.76 0.62 7.19
C LYS A 27 3.60 -0.34 6.96
N ASP A 28 3.72 -1.58 7.43
CA ASP A 28 2.70 -2.62 7.30
C ASP A 28 1.43 -2.26 8.07
N LEU A 29 1.55 -1.70 9.27
CA LEU A 29 0.40 -1.24 10.05
C LEU A 29 -0.35 -0.12 9.31
N LYS A 30 0.35 0.85 8.71
CA LYS A 30 -0.28 1.91 7.91
C LYS A 30 -0.98 1.36 6.68
N PHE A 31 -0.38 0.36 6.03
CA PHE A 31 -0.99 -0.33 4.90
C PHE A 31 -2.25 -1.09 5.33
N ALA A 32 -2.19 -1.82 6.44
CA ALA A 32 -3.32 -2.56 7.00
C ALA A 32 -4.48 -1.65 7.40
N ILE A 33 -4.20 -0.52 8.07
CA ILE A 33 -5.22 0.48 8.43
C ILE A 33 -5.87 1.04 7.16
N GLY A 34 -5.07 1.41 6.15
CA GLY A 34 -5.61 1.90 4.89
C GLY A 34 -6.47 0.84 4.17
N GLY A 35 -6.03 -0.41 4.15
CA GLY A 35 -6.76 -1.53 3.54
C GLY A 35 -8.08 -1.81 4.26
N PHE A 36 -8.10 -1.68 5.59
CA PHE A 36 -9.31 -1.81 6.39
C PHE A 36 -10.39 -0.80 5.98
N PHE A 37 -10.04 0.48 5.81
CA PHE A 37 -11.00 1.50 5.36
C PHE A 37 -11.56 1.21 3.97
N VAL A 38 -10.73 0.71 3.05
CA VAL A 38 -11.16 0.33 1.70
C VAL A 38 -12.14 -0.84 1.75
N LEU A 39 -11.84 -1.86 2.57
CA LEU A 39 -12.75 -2.99 2.78
C LEU A 39 -14.09 -2.53 3.37
N VAL A 40 -14.07 -1.65 4.36
CA VAL A 40 -15.30 -1.10 4.97
C VAL A 40 -16.13 -0.35 3.93
N ALA A 41 -15.49 0.45 3.05
CA ALA A 41 -16.19 1.16 1.98
C ALA A 41 -16.85 0.19 0.98
N ILE A 42 -16.13 -0.86 0.56
CA ILE A 42 -16.65 -1.90 -0.34
C ILE A 42 -17.82 -2.64 0.30
N LEU A 43 -17.68 -3.06 1.57
CA LEU A 43 -18.73 -3.76 2.30
C LEU A 43 -19.97 -2.88 2.49
N THR A 44 -19.79 -1.59 2.76
CA THR A 44 -20.89 -0.63 2.88
C THR A 44 -21.64 -0.50 1.56
N HIS A 45 -20.93 -0.37 0.44
CA HIS A 45 -21.56 -0.30 -0.87
C HIS A 45 -22.27 -1.61 -1.23
N TYR A 46 -21.65 -2.76 -0.93
CA TYR A 46 -22.29 -4.06 -1.11
C TYR A 46 -23.58 -4.18 -0.29
N ALA A 47 -23.55 -3.81 0.98
CA ALA A 47 -24.73 -3.81 1.84
C ALA A 47 -25.84 -2.90 1.30
N TRP A 48 -25.49 -1.74 0.73
CA TRP A 48 -26.44 -0.84 0.09
C TRP A 48 -27.08 -1.46 -1.16
N VAL A 49 -26.30 -2.13 -2.01
CA VAL A 49 -26.81 -2.86 -3.18
C VAL A 49 -27.76 -3.98 -2.73
N MET A 50 -27.36 -4.78 -1.74
CA MET A 50 -28.20 -5.85 -1.18
C MET A 50 -29.49 -5.30 -0.57
N ARG A 51 -29.42 -4.14 0.10
CA ARG A 51 -30.61 -3.46 0.60
C ARG A 51 -31.56 -3.11 -0.54
N GLN A 52 -31.08 -2.55 -1.65
CA GLN A 52 -31.95 -2.24 -2.79
C GLN A 52 -32.61 -3.49 -3.40
N LEU A 53 -31.88 -4.61 -3.47
CA LEU A 53 -32.41 -5.89 -3.93
C LEU A 53 -33.53 -6.43 -3.02
N ILE A 54 -33.41 -6.25 -1.71
CA ILE A 54 -34.42 -6.67 -0.74
C ILE A 54 -35.67 -5.78 -0.78
N PHE A 55 -35.49 -4.46 -0.88
CA PHE A 55 -36.61 -3.51 -0.91
C PHE A 55 -37.37 -3.53 -2.26
N PHE A 56 -36.70 -3.89 -3.36
CA PHE A 56 -37.29 -3.94 -4.69
C PHE A 56 -37.04 -5.31 -5.35
N PRO A 57 -37.70 -6.39 -4.87
CA PRO A 57 -37.45 -7.75 -5.36
C PRO A 57 -37.81 -7.90 -6.86
N ASP A 58 -38.83 -7.19 -7.31
CA ASP A 58 -39.34 -7.20 -8.69
C ASP A 58 -38.52 -6.32 -9.65
N MET A 59 -37.38 -5.80 -9.20
CA MET A 59 -36.50 -5.00 -10.04
C MET A 59 -35.98 -5.81 -11.23
N SER A 60 -36.03 -5.19 -12.42
CA SER A 60 -35.55 -5.77 -13.68
C SER A 60 -34.10 -6.24 -13.58
N TYR A 61 -33.78 -7.35 -14.24
CA TYR A 61 -32.42 -7.90 -14.32
C TYR A 61 -31.39 -6.87 -14.82
N THR A 62 -31.79 -5.96 -15.72
CA THR A 62 -30.92 -4.88 -16.20
C THR A 62 -30.51 -3.94 -15.06
N MET A 63 -31.46 -3.53 -14.22
CA MET A 63 -31.20 -2.66 -13.06
C MET A 63 -30.34 -3.37 -12.01
N LYS A 64 -30.63 -4.65 -11.73
CA LYS A 64 -29.79 -5.49 -10.86
C LYS A 64 -28.35 -5.53 -11.37
N GLY A 65 -28.17 -5.74 -12.68
CA GLY A 65 -26.88 -5.71 -13.35
C GLY A 65 -26.16 -4.36 -13.21
N VAL A 66 -26.87 -3.24 -13.32
CA VAL A 66 -26.30 -1.89 -13.11
C VAL A 66 -25.79 -1.73 -11.67
N HIS A 67 -26.56 -2.13 -10.66
CA HIS A 67 -26.13 -2.03 -9.26
C HIS A 67 -24.88 -2.88 -8.96
N PHE A 68 -24.84 -4.13 -9.45
CA PHE A 68 -23.65 -4.97 -9.31
C PHE A 68 -22.47 -4.47 -10.14
N GLY A 69 -22.72 -3.92 -11.33
CA GLY A 69 -21.70 -3.27 -12.15
C GLY A 69 -21.08 -2.07 -11.44
N LEU A 70 -21.91 -1.23 -10.81
CA LEU A 70 -21.47 -0.08 -10.02
C LEU A 70 -20.61 -0.51 -8.82
N LEU A 71 -21.00 -1.61 -8.17
CA LEU A 71 -20.20 -2.22 -7.10
C LEU A 71 -18.83 -2.66 -7.62
N GLY A 72 -18.79 -3.36 -8.76
CA GLY A 72 -17.55 -3.77 -9.41
C GLY A 72 -16.63 -2.59 -9.74
N VAL A 73 -17.18 -1.53 -10.34
CA VAL A 73 -16.45 -0.28 -10.61
C VAL A 73 -15.94 0.35 -9.33
N THR A 74 -16.72 0.32 -8.24
CA THR A 74 -16.31 0.85 -6.95
C THR A 74 -15.13 0.07 -6.37
N ILE A 75 -15.15 -1.26 -6.47
CA ILE A 75 -14.05 -2.12 -6.01
C ILE A 75 -12.78 -1.78 -6.80
N VAL A 76 -12.85 -1.78 -8.13
CA VAL A 76 -11.70 -1.48 -9.00
C VAL A 76 -11.14 -0.09 -8.71
N THR A 77 -12.01 0.92 -8.61
CA THR A 77 -11.61 2.31 -8.35
C THR A 77 -11.00 2.46 -6.96
N SER A 78 -11.60 1.82 -5.94
CA SER A 78 -11.11 1.90 -4.56
C SER A 78 -9.75 1.24 -4.40
N ILE A 79 -9.55 0.06 -5.02
CA ILE A 79 -8.25 -0.62 -5.03
C ILE A 79 -7.22 0.21 -5.80
N TRP A 80 -7.59 0.76 -6.96
CA TRP A 80 -6.68 1.58 -7.76
C TRP A 80 -6.24 2.85 -7.00
N LEU A 81 -7.18 3.55 -6.36
CA LEU A 81 -6.89 4.70 -5.51
C LEU A 81 -6.04 4.30 -4.30
N PHE A 82 -6.38 3.17 -3.66
CA PHE A 82 -5.62 2.65 -2.52
C PHE A 82 -4.17 2.38 -2.88
N ILE A 83 -3.91 1.67 -3.98
CA ILE A 83 -2.55 1.46 -4.47
C ILE A 83 -1.91 2.81 -4.80
N LYS A 84 -2.56 3.67 -5.57
CA LYS A 84 -1.96 4.94 -6.00
C LYS A 84 -1.61 5.89 -4.85
N PHE A 85 -2.42 5.91 -3.78
CA PHE A 85 -2.22 6.81 -2.65
C PHE A 85 -1.48 6.15 -1.49
N VAL A 86 -1.93 4.98 -1.02
CA VAL A 86 -1.37 4.33 0.17
C VAL A 86 -0.03 3.69 -0.16
N TYR A 87 0.09 2.92 -1.25
CA TYR A 87 1.40 2.35 -1.64
C TYR A 87 2.42 3.46 -1.87
N ARG A 88 2.03 4.51 -2.62
CA ARG A 88 2.93 5.64 -2.89
C ARG A 88 3.31 6.42 -1.64
N LYS A 89 2.44 6.52 -0.63
CA LYS A 89 2.70 7.24 0.62
C LYS A 89 3.51 6.40 1.61
N VAL A 90 3.28 5.09 1.68
CA VAL A 90 3.97 4.16 2.59
C VAL A 90 5.37 3.84 2.09
N TYR A 91 5.54 3.66 0.78
CA TYR A 91 6.82 3.33 0.13
C TYR A 91 7.46 4.53 -0.57
N ALA A 92 7.07 5.77 -0.22
CA ALA A 92 7.57 6.98 -0.88
C ALA A 92 9.11 7.07 -0.88
N ASP A 93 9.72 6.70 0.25
CA ASP A 93 11.16 6.75 0.43
C ASP A 93 11.86 5.62 -0.33
N ASP A 94 11.31 4.41 -0.29
CA ASP A 94 11.83 3.26 -1.03
C ASP A 94 11.74 3.49 -2.55
N ILE A 95 10.66 4.11 -3.04
CA ILE A 95 10.48 4.48 -4.45
C ILE A 95 11.46 5.57 -4.89
N LYS A 96 11.78 6.54 -4.00
CA LYS A 96 12.80 7.56 -4.28
C LYS A 96 14.18 6.94 -4.41
N GLU A 97 14.51 6.00 -3.53
CA GLU A 97 15.80 5.30 -3.55
C GLU A 97 15.92 4.42 -4.80
N LEU A 98 14.85 3.71 -5.19
CA LEU A 98 14.80 2.91 -6.42
C LEU A 98 14.98 3.77 -7.68
N LYS A 99 14.34 4.96 -7.73
CA LYS A 99 14.53 5.90 -8.85
C LYS A 99 15.95 6.40 -8.94
N ARG A 100 16.58 6.72 -7.81
CA ARG A 100 17.95 7.22 -7.76
C ARG A 100 18.94 6.18 -8.27
N GLN A 101 18.78 4.91 -7.86
CA GLN A 101 19.59 3.80 -8.39
C GLN A 101 19.39 3.58 -9.89
N LYS A 102 18.15 3.72 -10.38
CA LYS A 102 17.85 3.56 -11.81
C LYS A 102 18.45 4.68 -12.66
N ASP A 103 18.47 5.92 -12.15
CA ASP A 103 19.09 7.06 -12.80
C ASP A 103 20.63 6.95 -12.79
N GLU A 104 21.22 6.43 -11.72
CA GLU A 104 22.67 6.16 -11.64
C GLU A 104 23.11 5.03 -12.58
N THR A 105 22.30 3.97 -12.68
CA THR A 105 22.58 2.84 -13.59
C THR A 105 22.47 3.27 -15.06
N LYS A 106 21.47 4.09 -15.39
CA LYS A 106 21.34 4.67 -16.74
C LYS A 106 22.53 5.55 -17.13
N LYS A 107 23.01 6.39 -16.21
CA LYS A 107 24.20 7.21 -16.46
C LYS A 107 25.45 6.37 -16.73
N GLN A 108 25.63 5.28 -15.98
CA GLN A 108 26.75 4.35 -16.22
C GLN A 108 26.62 3.60 -17.55
N GLU A 109 25.42 3.31 -18.02
CA GLU A 109 25.19 2.71 -19.34
C GLU A 109 25.39 3.70 -20.50
N GLU A 110 25.11 4.99 -20.30
CA GLU A 110 25.36 6.05 -21.27
C GLU A 110 26.86 6.35 -21.39
N GLU A 111 27.58 6.47 -20.26
CA GLU A 111 29.05 6.65 -20.26
C GLU A 111 29.79 5.48 -20.93
N LYS A 112 29.31 4.24 -20.75
CA LYS A 112 29.89 3.04 -21.40
C LYS A 112 29.60 2.91 -22.90
N LYS A 113 28.67 3.69 -23.45
CA LYS A 113 28.35 3.70 -24.89
C LYS A 113 29.08 4.80 -25.66
N GLU A 114 29.67 5.75 -24.94
CA GLU A 114 30.45 6.86 -25.51
C GLU A 114 31.97 6.59 -25.52
N GLU A 115 32.44 5.55 -24.83
CA GLU A 115 33.79 4.95 -25.00
C GLU A 115 33.81 3.87 -26.11
#